data_AF-A0A1C3XBQ6-F1
#
_entry.id   AF-A0A1C3XBQ6-F1
#
_cell.length_a   1.000
_cell.length_b   1.000
_cell.length_c   1.000
_cell.angle_alpha   90.00
_cell.angle_beta   90.00
_cell.angle_gamma   90.00
#
_symmetry.space_group_name_H-M   'P 1'
#
loop_
_entity.id
_entity.type
_entity.pdbx_description
1 polymer ?
#
loop_
_entity_poly.entity_id
_entity_poly.type
_entity_poly.pdbx_seq_one_letter_code
_entity_poly.pdbx_strand_id
1 'polypeptide(L)'
;MNKSKQSRLIGYARVSTEEQATEAQEIELRSAGCDAIVQEYGSGASRTRPALAKLIREINAGETLVVVRLDRLARSVSHLLSVIEDLTAKGAHFRSLRDPIDTTTPQGMFSLQVLGAVAQLERALISERTKAGIKAAKSKGKLPGNPGIRERRPEMLVKMTAAQKSAYGERIQLEAQKWLPTVRRMRPDHTWDEIARVLKQRGIDWTPKRLQRAVKWLVVEHLADPALLKKSPPRPPEDRLMTLIAGMYSSNTEITVREIANQLERLHERTPRGGIKWSPSSVKNLLDRAKKIGLVDADGE
;
A
#
# COMPACT_ATOMS: atom_id res chain seq x y z
N MET A 1 53.24 16.44 -4.74
CA MET A 1 52.28 17.51 -4.37
C MET A 1 50.88 17.04 -4.75
N ASN A 2 50.12 16.49 -3.80
CA ASN A 2 48.72 16.11 -4.02
C ASN A 2 47.91 17.41 -4.14
N LYS A 3 47.38 17.73 -5.32
CA LYS A 3 46.29 18.70 -5.44
C LYS A 3 45.16 18.20 -4.54
N SER A 4 44.88 18.90 -3.44
CA SER A 4 43.67 18.65 -2.67
C SER A 4 42.51 18.80 -3.65
N LYS A 5 41.72 17.74 -3.80
CA LYS A 5 40.51 17.74 -4.61
C LYS A 5 39.58 18.74 -3.92
N GLN A 6 39.51 19.97 -4.41
CA GLN A 6 38.60 20.98 -3.86
C GLN A 6 37.19 20.39 -3.86
N SER A 7 36.54 20.42 -2.69
CA SER A 7 35.16 20.01 -2.53
C SER A 7 34.29 20.92 -3.40
N ARG A 8 33.61 20.32 -4.38
CA ARG A 8 32.76 21.03 -5.32
C ARG A 8 31.63 21.74 -4.57
N LEU A 9 31.45 23.03 -4.84
CA LEU A 9 30.40 23.84 -4.22
C LEU A 9 29.22 23.97 -5.19
N ILE A 10 28.02 23.58 -4.75
CA ILE A 10 26.80 23.70 -5.55
C ILE A 10 25.90 24.74 -4.91
N GLY A 11 25.72 25.87 -5.59
CA GLY A 11 24.82 26.93 -5.17
C GLY A 11 23.35 26.56 -5.43
N TYR A 12 22.47 26.94 -4.52
CA TYR A 12 21.03 26.86 -4.74
C TYR A 12 20.39 28.24 -4.54
N ALA A 13 19.72 28.71 -5.58
CA ALA A 13 19.05 30.01 -5.61
C ALA A 13 17.56 29.82 -5.84
N ARG A 14 16.73 30.63 -5.16
CA ARG A 14 15.29 30.66 -5.41
C ARG A 14 14.94 31.92 -6.18
N VAL A 15 14.40 31.72 -7.38
CA VAL A 15 13.95 32.78 -8.27
C VAL A 15 12.52 33.15 -7.88
N SER A 16 12.33 34.38 -7.37
CA SER A 16 10.99 34.99 -7.24
C SER A 16 10.65 35.76 -8.51
N THR A 17 9.40 36.19 -8.66
CA THR A 17 8.93 37.02 -9.78
C THR A 17 9.66 38.36 -9.90
N GLU A 18 10.42 38.79 -8.90
CA GLU A 18 11.32 39.94 -8.95
C GLU A 18 12.71 39.53 -9.46
N GLU A 19 13.05 39.93 -10.69
CA GLU A 19 14.31 39.61 -11.37
C GLU A 19 15.55 40.15 -10.62
N GLN A 20 15.46 41.36 -10.05
CA GLN A 20 16.57 42.02 -9.33
C GLN A 20 17.04 41.25 -8.09
N ALA A 21 16.12 40.61 -7.35
CA ALA A 21 16.46 39.84 -6.15
C ALA A 21 17.12 38.49 -6.48
N THR A 22 17.00 38.04 -7.72
CA THR A 22 17.56 36.77 -8.19
C THR A 22 19.02 36.94 -8.61
N GLU A 23 19.32 37.99 -9.38
CA GLU A 23 20.69 38.29 -9.82
C GLU A 23 21.63 38.50 -8.63
N ALA A 24 21.18 39.21 -7.60
CA ALA A 24 21.96 39.42 -6.38
C ALA A 24 22.34 38.10 -5.67
N GLN A 25 21.44 37.12 -5.65
CA GLN A 25 21.73 35.81 -5.06
C GLN A 25 22.77 35.04 -5.87
N GLU A 26 22.67 35.08 -7.19
CA GLU A 26 23.60 34.39 -8.07
C GLU A 26 25.01 34.98 -7.99
N ILE A 27 25.12 36.32 -8.00
CA ILE A 27 26.40 37.01 -7.86
C ILE A 27 27.07 36.59 -6.55
N GLU A 28 26.32 36.51 -5.45
CA GLU A 28 26.85 36.11 -4.14
C GLU A 28 27.30 34.64 -4.13
N LEU A 29 26.51 33.72 -4.72
CA LEU A 29 26.88 32.31 -4.85
C LEU A 29 28.11 32.10 -5.75
N ARG A 30 28.21 32.84 -6.86
CA ARG A 30 29.40 32.80 -7.74
C ARG A 30 30.63 33.36 -7.02
N SER A 31 30.47 34.46 -6.28
CA SER A 31 31.54 35.07 -5.49
C SER A 31 32.03 34.14 -4.38
N ALA A 32 31.15 33.28 -3.86
CA ALA A 32 31.50 32.24 -2.89
C ALA A 32 32.21 31.02 -3.51
N GLY A 33 32.40 30.98 -4.84
CA GLY A 33 33.09 29.89 -5.54
C GLY A 33 32.20 28.69 -5.90
N CYS A 34 30.87 28.88 -6.06
CA CYS A 34 29.99 27.80 -6.51
C CYS A 34 30.24 27.44 -7.99
N ASP A 35 30.60 26.18 -8.25
CA ASP A 35 30.87 25.64 -9.59
C ASP A 35 29.60 25.52 -10.44
N ALA A 36 28.49 25.17 -9.78
CA ALA A 36 27.17 25.04 -10.39
C ALA A 36 26.14 25.77 -9.53
N ILE A 37 25.18 26.44 -10.16
CA ILE A 37 24.07 27.09 -9.47
C ILE A 37 22.77 26.50 -9.98
N VAL A 38 22.00 25.90 -9.08
CA VAL A 38 20.67 25.37 -9.35
C VAL A 38 19.65 26.44 -8.98
N GLN A 39 18.88 26.87 -9.97
CA GLN A 39 17.79 27.83 -9.80
C GLN A 39 16.46 27.08 -9.64
N GLU A 40 15.72 27.42 -8.58
CA GLU A 40 14.36 26.94 -8.38
C GLU A 40 13.37 28.04 -8.77
N TYR A 41 12.60 27.77 -9.83
CA TYR A 41 11.53 28.64 -10.29
C TYR A 41 10.23 28.26 -9.59
N GLY A 42 9.70 29.15 -8.75
CA GLY A 42 8.41 28.90 -8.11
C GLY A 42 7.86 30.11 -7.39
N SER A 43 6.59 30.43 -7.67
CA SER A 43 5.83 31.43 -6.92
C SER A 43 5.84 31.12 -5.42
N GLY A 44 5.72 32.14 -4.56
CA GLY A 44 5.75 32.00 -3.10
C GLY A 44 4.81 30.90 -2.56
N ALA A 45 3.72 30.64 -3.27
CA ALA A 45 2.69 29.65 -2.94
C ALA A 45 3.04 28.19 -3.34
N SER A 46 3.90 27.95 -4.34
CA SER A 46 4.14 26.58 -4.81
C SER A 46 4.94 25.74 -3.80
N ARG A 47 4.38 24.60 -3.40
CA ARG A 47 4.99 23.65 -2.44
C ARG A 47 6.01 22.73 -3.08
N THR A 48 5.90 22.50 -4.38
CA THR A 48 6.78 21.58 -5.12
C THR A 48 8.12 22.25 -5.37
N ARG A 49 9.20 21.53 -5.05
CA ARG A 49 10.60 21.96 -5.28
C ARG A 49 11.35 20.89 -6.06
N PRO A 50 11.01 20.72 -7.35
CA PRO A 50 11.59 19.66 -8.17
C PRO A 50 13.09 19.87 -8.36
N ALA A 51 13.59 21.11 -8.46
CA ALA A 51 15.01 21.37 -8.66
C ALA A 51 15.82 21.03 -7.41
N LEU A 52 15.35 21.44 -6.22
CA LEU A 52 15.98 21.06 -4.95
C LEU A 52 15.97 19.54 -4.75
N ALA A 53 14.85 18.88 -5.00
CA ALA A 53 14.74 17.42 -4.83
C ALA A 53 15.60 16.65 -5.84
N LYS A 54 15.83 17.21 -7.04
CA LYS A 54 16.77 16.65 -8.02
C LYS A 54 18.21 16.85 -7.56
N LEU A 55 18.55 18.05 -7.10
CA LEU A 55 19.88 18.38 -6.57
C LEU A 55 20.28 17.48 -5.40
N ILE A 56 19.40 17.31 -4.41
CA ILE A 56 19.66 16.40 -3.28
C ILE A 56 19.82 14.95 -3.76
N ARG A 57 19.15 14.55 -4.85
CA ARG A 57 19.32 13.20 -5.42
C ARG A 57 20.67 13.01 -6.12
N GLU A 58 21.15 14.03 -6.81
CA GLU A 58 22.37 13.97 -7.65
C GLU A 58 23.65 14.34 -6.90
N ILE A 59 23.56 14.96 -5.71
CA ILE A 59 24.71 15.36 -4.91
C ILE A 59 25.50 14.14 -4.41
N ASN A 60 26.83 14.26 -4.44
CA ASN A 60 27.78 13.22 -4.09
C ASN A 60 28.49 13.51 -2.76
N ALA A 61 29.11 12.48 -2.19
CA ALA A 61 29.90 12.61 -0.98
C ALA A 61 31.05 13.62 -1.17
N GLY A 62 31.23 14.50 -0.19
CA GLY A 62 32.22 15.57 -0.19
C GLY A 62 31.83 16.84 -0.96
N GLU A 63 30.69 16.86 -1.66
CA GLU A 63 30.13 18.09 -2.23
C GLU A 63 29.39 18.90 -1.15
N THR A 64 29.34 20.23 -1.32
CA THR A 64 28.65 21.12 -0.38
C THR A 64 27.54 21.87 -1.07
N LEU A 65 26.32 21.76 -0.54
CA LEU A 65 25.19 22.61 -0.92
C LEU A 65 25.34 23.99 -0.25
N VAL A 66 25.41 25.04 -1.06
CA VAL A 66 25.57 26.43 -0.61
C VAL A 66 24.31 27.23 -0.89
N VAL A 67 23.84 27.98 0.09
CA VAL A 67 22.72 28.92 -0.06
C VAL A 67 23.08 30.27 0.51
N VAL A 68 22.49 31.34 -0.02
CA VAL A 68 22.74 32.69 0.50
C VAL A 68 22.17 32.85 1.92
N ARG A 69 20.94 32.36 2.12
CA ARG A 69 20.24 32.38 3.41
C ARG A 69 19.34 31.16 3.61
N LEU A 70 19.05 30.82 4.87
CA LEU A 70 18.17 29.70 5.22
C LEU A 70 16.74 29.83 4.68
N ASP A 71 16.16 31.03 4.63
CA ASP A 71 14.79 31.26 4.13
C ASP A 71 14.63 30.97 2.63
N ARG A 72 15.75 31.05 1.89
CA ARG A 72 15.80 30.68 0.47
C ARG A 72 15.76 29.16 0.28
N LEU A 73 16.33 28.41 1.23
CA LEU A 73 16.31 26.95 1.23
C LEU A 73 15.07 26.35 1.89
N ALA A 74 14.61 26.84 3.04
CA ALA A 74 13.65 26.14 3.88
C ALA A 74 12.52 27.06 4.38
N ARG A 75 11.30 26.52 4.42
CA ARG A 75 10.10 27.23 4.91
C ARG A 75 9.87 27.07 6.41
N SER A 76 10.58 26.12 7.03
CA SER A 76 10.54 25.85 8.46
C SER A 76 11.86 25.25 8.89
N VAL A 77 12.17 25.33 10.19
CA VAL A 77 13.36 24.69 10.74
C VAL A 77 13.32 23.17 10.54
N SER A 78 12.16 22.53 10.68
CA SER A 78 12.03 21.09 10.44
C SER A 78 12.36 20.70 8.99
N HIS A 79 11.97 21.52 8.01
CA HIS A 79 12.33 21.28 6.63
C HIS A 79 13.84 21.47 6.39
N LEU A 80 14.46 22.47 7.04
CA LEU A 80 15.91 22.66 6.98
C LEU A 80 16.66 21.43 7.52
N LEU A 81 16.27 20.95 8.70
CA LEU A 81 16.89 19.78 9.33
C LEU A 81 16.77 18.53 8.45
N SER A 82 15.59 18.28 7.89
CA SER A 82 15.37 17.16 6.96
C SER A 82 16.29 17.23 5.75
N VAL A 83 16.47 18.40 5.14
CA VAL A 83 17.39 18.57 4.01
C VAL A 83 18.83 18.30 4.43
N ILE A 84 19.26 18.80 5.59
CA ILE A 84 20.62 18.59 6.09
C ILE A 84 20.86 17.12 6.46
N GLU A 85 19.87 16.43 7.02
CA GLU A 85 19.91 14.98 7.29
C GLU A 85 20.08 14.19 6.00
N ASP A 86 19.30 14.50 4.95
CA ASP A 86 19.41 13.86 3.64
C ASP A 86 20.80 14.07 3.00
N LEU A 87 21.37 15.26 3.13
CA LEU A 87 22.72 15.58 2.66
C LEU A 87 23.78 14.80 3.46
N THR A 88 23.66 14.79 4.79
CA THR A 88 24.59 14.10 5.68
C THR A 88 24.58 12.59 5.45
N ALA A 89 23.40 12.01 5.21
CA ALA A 89 23.25 10.58 4.87
C ALA A 89 23.99 10.20 3.57
N LYS A 90 24.21 11.18 2.67
CA LYS A 90 24.98 11.02 1.43
C LYS A 90 26.46 11.39 1.57
N GLY A 91 26.89 11.82 2.76
CA GLY A 91 28.24 12.35 2.99
C GLY A 91 28.48 13.71 2.34
N ALA A 92 27.42 14.45 2.00
CA ALA A 92 27.49 15.82 1.52
C ALA A 92 27.34 16.81 2.68
N HIS A 93 27.70 18.07 2.44
CA HIS A 93 27.68 19.13 3.44
C HIS A 93 26.70 20.25 3.06
N PHE A 94 26.37 21.09 4.04
CA PHE A 94 25.51 22.24 3.88
C PHE A 94 26.18 23.50 4.45
N ARG A 95 26.07 24.61 3.72
CA ARG A 95 26.58 25.92 4.13
C ARG A 95 25.60 27.04 3.76
N SER A 96 25.33 27.93 4.72
CA SER A 96 24.74 29.24 4.45
C SER A 96 25.83 30.31 4.40
N LEU A 97 25.69 31.30 3.50
CA LEU A 97 26.64 32.41 3.39
C LEU A 97 26.42 33.50 4.45
N ARG A 98 25.15 33.79 4.79
CA ARG A 98 24.80 34.86 5.73
C ARG A 98 24.31 34.37 7.09
N ASP A 99 24.10 33.07 7.25
CA ASP A 99 23.71 32.48 8.52
C ASP A 99 24.87 31.65 9.10
N PRO A 100 24.99 31.52 10.43
CA PRO A 100 26.08 30.80 11.09
C PRO A 100 25.91 29.27 11.02
N ILE A 101 25.51 28.73 9.86
CA ILE A 101 25.30 27.30 9.66
C ILE A 101 26.23 26.83 8.53
N ASP A 102 27.25 26.09 8.95
CA ASP A 102 28.18 25.38 8.08
C ASP A 102 28.49 24.02 8.71
N THR A 103 27.99 22.94 8.10
CA THR A 103 28.15 21.58 8.62
C THR A 103 29.58 21.04 8.47
N THR A 104 30.46 21.77 7.80
CA THR A 104 31.90 21.42 7.71
C THR A 104 32.69 21.94 8.92
N THR A 105 32.09 22.81 9.75
CA THR A 105 32.75 23.43 10.90
C THR A 105 32.11 22.99 12.22
N PRO A 106 32.90 22.80 13.30
CA PRO A 106 32.34 22.51 14.63
C PRO A 106 31.37 23.58 15.13
N GLN A 107 31.65 24.85 14.85
CA GLN A 107 30.80 25.98 15.25
C GLN A 107 29.47 25.96 14.52
N GLY A 108 29.47 25.72 13.20
CA GLY A 108 28.23 25.62 12.42
C GLY A 108 27.41 24.38 12.77
N MET A 109 28.06 23.27 13.09
CA MET A 109 27.39 22.08 13.63
C MET A 109 26.73 22.33 14.99
N PHE A 110 27.41 23.05 15.89
CA PHE A 110 26.81 23.47 17.16
C PHE A 110 25.59 24.37 16.95
N SER A 111 25.70 25.40 16.09
CA SER A 111 24.57 26.28 15.76
C SER A 111 23.38 25.51 15.17
N LEU A 112 23.64 24.51 14.33
CA LEU A 112 22.61 23.63 13.80
C LEU A 112 21.91 22.80 14.89
N GLN A 113 22.68 22.23 15.82
CA GLN A 113 22.14 21.45 16.94
C GLN A 113 21.28 22.30 17.87
N VAL A 114 21.73 23.52 18.19
CA VAL A 114 20.96 24.48 18.99
C VAL A 114 19.65 24.83 18.28
N LEU A 115 19.70 25.11 16.98
CA LEU A 115 18.50 25.38 16.19
C LEU A 115 17.53 24.18 16.19
N GLY A 116 18.06 22.96 16.09
CA GLY A 116 17.27 21.73 16.20
C GLY A 116 16.60 21.56 17.56
N ALA A 117 17.33 21.81 18.64
CA ALA A 117 16.81 21.75 20.01
C ALA A 117 15.70 22.80 20.23
N VAL A 118 15.88 24.03 19.76
CA VAL A 118 14.86 25.09 19.83
C VAL A 118 13.60 24.69 19.06
N ALA A 119 13.74 24.15 17.84
CA ALA A 119 12.59 23.69 17.06
C ALA A 119 11.86 22.49 17.68
N GLN A 120 12.56 21.64 18.45
CA GLN A 120 11.93 20.58 19.23
C GLN A 120 11.18 21.15 20.44
N LEU A 121 11.77 22.10 21.16
CA LEU A 121 11.16 22.79 22.28
C LEU A 121 9.86 23.50 21.87
N GLU A 122 9.89 24.28 20.79
CA GLU A 122 8.69 24.96 20.28
C GLU A 122 7.55 23.99 19.97
N ARG A 123 7.86 22.86 19.30
CA ARG A 123 6.86 21.81 19.01
C ARG A 123 6.27 21.22 20.30
N ALA A 124 7.10 20.98 21.31
CA ALA A 124 6.66 20.46 22.60
C ALA A 124 5.73 21.47 23.29
N LEU A 125 6.10 22.75 23.33
CA LEU A 125 5.31 23.82 23.94
C LEU A 125 3.96 24.04 23.25
N ILE A 126 3.91 24.00 21.90
CA ILE A 126 2.66 24.08 21.14
C ILE A 126 1.74 22.90 21.48
N SER A 127 2.30 21.68 21.55
CA SER A 127 1.56 20.48 21.94
C SER A 127 1.04 20.60 23.39
N GLU A 128 1.86 21.06 24.32
CA GLU A 128 1.47 21.26 25.71
C GLU A 128 0.33 22.27 25.84
N ARG A 129 0.45 23.43 25.19
CA ARG A 129 -0.59 24.47 25.16
C ARG A 129 -1.89 23.95 24.54
N THR A 130 -1.79 23.15 23.48
CA THR A 130 -2.96 22.53 22.83
C THR A 130 -3.65 21.54 23.77
N LYS A 131 -2.89 20.69 24.46
CA LYS A 131 -3.42 19.74 25.44
C LYS A 131 -4.07 20.45 26.63
N ALA A 132 -3.44 21.51 27.15
CA ALA A 132 -4.00 22.35 28.20
C ALA A 132 -5.32 23.02 27.75
N GLY A 133 -5.35 23.57 26.53
CA GLY A 133 -6.55 24.15 25.92
C GLY A 133 -7.68 23.12 25.76
N ILE A 134 -7.37 21.92 25.28
CA ILE A 134 -8.34 20.81 25.17
C ILE A 134 -8.86 20.41 26.56
N LYS A 135 -8.00 20.33 27.57
CA LYS A 135 -8.39 20.00 28.95
C LYS A 135 -9.34 21.06 29.53
N ALA A 136 -9.03 22.34 29.33
CA ALA A 136 -9.87 23.45 29.76
C ALA A 136 -11.21 23.52 28.98
N ALA A 137 -11.20 23.18 27.69
CA ALA A 137 -12.43 23.08 26.90
C ALA A 137 -13.32 21.94 27.40
N LYS A 138 -12.73 20.78 27.69
CA LYS A 138 -13.42 19.62 28.27
C LYS A 138 -14.02 19.92 29.65
N SER A 139 -13.31 20.62 30.54
CA SER A 139 -13.87 21.01 31.85
C SER A 139 -15.04 21.99 31.72
N LYS A 140 -15.09 22.78 30.64
CA LYS A 140 -16.23 23.63 30.26
C LYS A 140 -17.31 22.89 29.45
N GLY A 141 -17.26 21.55 29.38
CA GLY A 141 -18.26 20.71 28.69
C GLY A 141 -18.14 20.67 27.16
N LYS A 142 -17.13 21.31 26.56
CA LYS A 142 -16.89 21.25 25.11
C LYS A 142 -16.18 19.94 24.75
N LEU A 143 -16.83 19.11 23.93
CA LEU A 143 -16.26 17.83 23.49
C LEU A 143 -15.61 17.99 22.10
N PRO A 144 -14.42 17.40 21.89
CA PRO A 144 -13.75 17.41 20.59
C PRO A 144 -14.47 16.49 19.58
N GLY A 145 -14.30 16.78 18.29
CA GLY A 145 -14.88 16.00 17.19
C GLY A 145 -16.15 16.64 16.60
N ASN A 146 -16.69 16.03 15.54
CA ASN A 146 -17.89 16.53 14.87
C ASN A 146 -19.14 16.24 15.73
N PRO A 147 -19.87 17.27 16.22
CA PRO A 147 -21.08 17.07 17.02
C PRO A 147 -22.13 16.21 16.32
N GLY A 148 -22.26 16.33 14.99
CA GLY A 148 -23.25 15.58 14.21
C GLY A 148 -22.99 14.08 14.16
N ILE A 149 -21.74 13.62 14.32
CA ILE A 149 -21.41 12.19 14.45
C ILE A 149 -21.77 11.70 15.86
N ARG A 150 -21.39 12.48 16.88
CA ARG A 150 -21.64 12.15 18.30
C ARG A 150 -23.13 12.08 18.62
N GLU A 151 -23.91 12.99 18.05
CA GLU A 151 -25.37 13.07 18.19
C GLU A 151 -26.11 12.14 17.23
N ARG A 152 -25.38 11.32 16.45
CA ARG A 152 -25.96 10.38 15.48
C ARG A 152 -26.98 11.03 14.55
N ARG A 153 -26.70 12.27 14.11
CA ARG A 153 -27.60 13.00 13.22
C ARG A 153 -27.78 12.20 11.91
N PRO A 154 -29.02 11.99 11.44
CA PRO A 154 -29.29 11.09 10.32
C PRO A 154 -28.53 11.50 9.06
N GLU A 155 -28.46 12.80 8.77
CA GLU A 155 -27.71 13.36 7.62
C GLU A 155 -26.21 12.99 7.65
N MET A 156 -25.58 13.00 8.82
CA MET A 156 -24.17 12.67 8.97
C MET A 156 -23.91 11.17 8.84
N LEU A 157 -24.83 10.35 9.37
CA LEU A 157 -24.77 8.88 9.21
C LEU A 157 -24.93 8.47 7.74
N VAL A 158 -25.83 9.14 6.99
CA VAL A 158 -25.99 8.95 5.56
C VAL A 158 -24.73 9.34 4.80
N LYS A 159 -24.12 10.50 5.11
CA LYS A 159 -22.85 10.91 4.49
C LYS A 159 -21.70 9.95 4.80
N MET A 160 -21.59 9.48 6.04
CA MET A 160 -20.57 8.49 6.42
C MET A 160 -20.76 7.16 5.70
N THR A 161 -21.98 6.64 5.64
CA THR A 161 -22.28 5.38 4.95
C THR A 161 -22.09 5.50 3.44
N ALA A 162 -22.44 6.64 2.84
CA ALA A 162 -22.13 6.93 1.43
C ALA A 162 -20.62 6.94 1.17
N ALA A 163 -19.84 7.67 1.97
CA ALA A 163 -18.38 7.72 1.85
C ALA A 163 -17.73 6.33 2.00
N GLN A 164 -18.20 5.53 2.96
CA GLN A 164 -17.73 4.15 3.14
C GLN A 164 -18.09 3.24 1.96
N LYS A 165 -19.29 3.39 1.40
CA LYS A 165 -19.73 2.64 0.21
C LYS A 165 -18.87 3.00 -1.01
N SER A 166 -18.61 4.27 -1.25
CA SER A 166 -17.75 4.74 -2.35
C SER A 166 -16.32 4.22 -2.22
N ALA A 167 -15.70 4.36 -1.04
CA ALA A 167 -14.34 3.86 -0.80
C ALA A 167 -14.24 2.33 -0.92
N TYR A 168 -15.28 1.60 -0.46
CA TYR A 168 -15.35 0.15 -0.68
C TYR A 168 -15.44 -0.18 -2.17
N GLY A 169 -16.30 0.54 -2.91
CA GLY A 169 -16.52 0.37 -4.35
C GLY A 169 -15.27 0.60 -5.19
N GLU A 170 -14.57 1.71 -4.97
CA GLU A 170 -13.31 2.04 -5.66
C GLU A 170 -12.28 0.91 -5.52
N ARG A 171 -12.09 0.39 -4.29
CA ARG A 171 -11.18 -0.74 -4.05
C ARG A 171 -11.62 -2.00 -4.79
N ILE A 172 -12.92 -2.32 -4.76
CA ILE A 172 -13.44 -3.50 -5.46
C ILE A 172 -13.23 -3.39 -6.96
N GLN A 173 -13.47 -2.21 -7.56
CA GLN A 173 -13.28 -1.98 -8.99
C GLN A 173 -11.81 -2.13 -9.41
N LEU A 174 -10.86 -1.59 -8.64
CA LEU A 174 -9.42 -1.73 -8.91
C LEU A 174 -8.96 -3.19 -8.92
N GLU A 175 -9.52 -4.02 -8.04
CA GLU A 175 -9.15 -5.43 -7.94
C GLU A 175 -10.00 -6.35 -8.81
N ALA A 176 -11.14 -5.88 -9.33
CA ALA A 176 -12.13 -6.69 -10.02
C ALA A 176 -11.53 -7.48 -11.20
N GLN A 177 -10.62 -6.86 -11.96
CA GLN A 177 -9.97 -7.51 -13.11
C GLN A 177 -9.20 -8.78 -12.73
N LYS A 178 -8.70 -8.88 -11.49
CA LYS A 178 -7.89 -10.01 -11.02
C LYS A 178 -8.72 -11.27 -10.74
N TRP A 179 -9.95 -11.12 -10.26
CA TRP A 179 -10.74 -12.24 -9.75
C TRP A 179 -12.11 -12.42 -10.44
N LEU A 180 -12.72 -11.36 -10.97
CA LEU A 180 -14.05 -11.40 -11.58
C LEU A 180 -14.14 -12.35 -12.80
N PRO A 181 -13.13 -12.47 -13.68
CA PRO A 181 -13.17 -13.45 -14.78
C PRO A 181 -13.30 -14.89 -14.29
N THR A 182 -12.64 -15.23 -13.18
CA THR A 182 -12.71 -16.57 -12.56
C THR A 182 -14.12 -16.83 -12.02
N VAL A 183 -14.74 -15.84 -11.38
CA VAL A 183 -16.12 -15.92 -10.90
C VAL A 183 -17.11 -16.10 -12.06
N ARG A 184 -16.96 -15.32 -13.14
CA ARG A 184 -17.83 -15.40 -14.33
C ARG A 184 -17.80 -16.77 -15.00
N ARG A 185 -16.64 -17.42 -15.03
CA ARG A 185 -16.47 -18.77 -15.61
C ARG A 185 -17.06 -19.88 -14.75
N MET A 186 -17.01 -19.72 -13.43
CA MET A 186 -17.39 -20.79 -12.49
C MET A 186 -18.82 -20.67 -11.96
N ARG A 187 -19.43 -19.49 -11.99
CA ARG A 187 -20.81 -19.28 -11.53
C ARG A 187 -21.76 -19.37 -12.72
N PRO A 188 -22.94 -20.01 -12.55
CA PRO A 188 -23.54 -20.47 -11.28
C PRO A 188 -23.17 -21.91 -10.85
N ASP A 189 -22.45 -22.67 -11.66
CA ASP A 189 -22.29 -24.12 -11.51
C ASP A 189 -21.42 -24.58 -10.33
N HIS A 190 -20.60 -23.67 -9.80
CA HIS A 190 -19.71 -23.89 -8.65
C HIS A 190 -20.08 -23.06 -7.43
N THR A 191 -19.75 -23.60 -6.26
CA THR A 191 -19.97 -22.94 -4.96
C THR A 191 -18.96 -21.82 -4.72
N TRP A 192 -19.33 -20.86 -3.85
CA TRP A 192 -18.42 -19.78 -3.46
C TRP A 192 -17.16 -20.28 -2.75
N ASP A 193 -17.23 -21.41 -2.04
CA ASP A 193 -16.09 -22.07 -1.39
C ASP A 193 -15.09 -22.62 -2.40
N GLU A 194 -15.55 -23.24 -3.47
CA GLU A 194 -14.70 -23.73 -4.56
C GLU A 194 -13.99 -22.58 -5.28
N ILE A 195 -14.72 -21.51 -5.57
CA ILE A 195 -14.15 -20.34 -6.25
C ILE A 195 -13.11 -19.65 -5.35
N ALA A 196 -13.41 -19.49 -4.05
CA ALA A 196 -12.46 -18.95 -3.08
C ALA A 196 -11.18 -19.80 -3.02
N ARG A 197 -11.30 -21.13 -3.07
CA ARG A 197 -10.14 -22.05 -3.09
C ARG A 197 -9.30 -21.88 -4.35
N VAL A 198 -9.92 -21.79 -5.52
CA VAL A 198 -9.23 -21.57 -6.80
C VAL A 198 -8.52 -20.22 -6.84
N LEU A 199 -9.17 -19.17 -6.34
CA LEU A 199 -8.54 -17.84 -6.23
C LEU A 199 -7.34 -17.87 -5.27
N LYS A 200 -7.46 -18.57 -4.14
CA LYS A 200 -6.35 -18.74 -3.18
C LYS A 200 -5.15 -19.46 -3.80
N GLN A 201 -5.37 -20.49 -4.61
CA GLN A 201 -4.30 -21.19 -5.35
C GLN A 201 -3.59 -20.27 -6.38
N ARG A 202 -4.27 -19.22 -6.86
CA ARG A 202 -3.72 -18.19 -7.76
C ARG A 202 -3.11 -16.99 -7.01
N GLY A 203 -2.95 -17.09 -5.69
CA GLY A 203 -2.38 -16.03 -4.86
C GLY A 203 -3.34 -14.88 -4.54
N ILE A 204 -4.64 -15.03 -4.80
CA ILE A 204 -5.66 -14.02 -4.50
C ILE A 204 -6.51 -14.48 -3.32
N ASP A 205 -6.29 -13.89 -2.15
CA ASP A 205 -6.95 -14.33 -0.93
C ASP A 205 -8.37 -13.73 -0.78
N TRP A 206 -9.37 -14.55 -1.04
CA TRP A 206 -10.78 -14.24 -0.84
C TRP A 206 -11.44 -15.24 0.09
N THR A 207 -12.22 -14.75 1.05
CA THR A 207 -13.18 -15.61 1.75
C THR A 207 -14.48 -15.70 0.95
N PRO A 208 -15.21 -16.84 1.01
CA PRO A 208 -16.45 -17.02 0.26
C PRO A 208 -17.47 -15.90 0.50
N LYS A 209 -17.67 -15.51 1.77
CA LYS A 209 -18.58 -14.43 2.17
C LYS A 209 -18.15 -13.05 1.64
N ARG A 210 -16.84 -12.75 1.65
CA ARG A 210 -16.31 -11.48 1.13
C ARG A 210 -16.46 -11.41 -0.39
N LEU A 211 -16.19 -12.52 -1.08
CA LEU A 211 -16.32 -12.62 -2.53
C LEU A 211 -17.78 -12.46 -2.97
N GLN A 212 -18.69 -13.18 -2.30
CA GLN A 212 -20.13 -13.04 -2.55
C GLN A 212 -20.62 -11.60 -2.32
N ARG A 213 -20.14 -10.93 -1.27
CA ARG A 213 -20.48 -9.53 -0.99
C ARG A 213 -19.94 -8.57 -2.06
N ALA A 214 -18.73 -8.79 -2.55
CA ALA A 214 -18.14 -7.99 -3.62
C ALA A 214 -18.92 -8.16 -4.94
N VAL A 215 -19.27 -9.40 -5.31
CA VAL A 215 -20.10 -9.68 -6.50
C VAL A 215 -21.49 -9.09 -6.35
N LYS A 216 -22.11 -9.21 -5.17
CA LYS A 216 -23.41 -8.59 -4.88
C LYS A 216 -23.37 -7.07 -5.07
N TRP A 217 -22.30 -6.42 -4.62
CA TRP A 217 -22.12 -4.99 -4.84
C TRP A 217 -21.98 -4.66 -6.33
N LEU A 218 -21.13 -5.38 -7.08
CA LEU A 218 -20.99 -5.18 -8.53
C LEU A 218 -22.30 -5.37 -9.30
N VAL A 219 -23.15 -6.30 -8.89
CA VAL A 219 -24.47 -6.49 -9.50
C VAL A 219 -25.41 -5.31 -9.20
N VAL A 220 -25.40 -4.80 -7.97
CA VAL A 220 -26.20 -3.63 -7.56
C VAL A 220 -25.77 -2.37 -8.32
N GLU A 221 -24.48 -2.21 -8.57
CA GLU A 221 -23.93 -1.10 -9.37
C GLU A 221 -23.97 -1.37 -10.89
N HIS A 222 -24.63 -2.44 -11.35
CA HIS A 222 -24.76 -2.83 -12.76
C HIS A 222 -23.44 -3.12 -13.51
N LEU A 223 -22.38 -3.51 -12.77
CA LEU A 223 -21.05 -3.85 -13.31
C LEU A 223 -20.85 -5.37 -13.51
N ALA A 224 -21.79 -6.20 -13.05
CA ALA A 224 -21.76 -7.65 -13.19
C ALA A 224 -23.16 -8.24 -13.42
N ASP A 225 -23.20 -9.39 -14.08
CA ASP A 225 -24.45 -10.10 -14.40
C ASP A 225 -25.13 -10.64 -13.11
N PRO A 226 -26.42 -10.33 -12.86
CA PRO A 226 -27.19 -10.90 -11.77
C PRO A 226 -27.19 -12.44 -11.71
N ALA A 227 -27.01 -13.12 -12.84
CA ALA A 227 -26.95 -14.58 -12.92
C ALA A 227 -25.86 -15.19 -12.03
N LEU A 228 -24.78 -14.45 -11.76
CA LEU A 228 -23.68 -14.89 -10.89
C LEU A 228 -24.12 -15.14 -9.45
N LEU A 229 -25.25 -14.56 -9.00
CA LEU A 229 -25.78 -14.73 -7.65
C LEU A 229 -26.77 -15.90 -7.53
N LYS A 230 -27.16 -16.55 -8.64
CA LYS A 230 -28.11 -17.68 -8.61
C LYS A 230 -27.59 -18.83 -7.76
N LYS A 231 -28.45 -19.47 -6.95
CA LYS A 231 -28.05 -20.62 -6.13
C LYS A 231 -27.46 -21.71 -7.03
N SER A 232 -26.28 -22.24 -6.68
CA SER A 232 -25.71 -23.35 -7.43
C SER A 232 -26.63 -24.57 -7.37
N PRO A 233 -26.72 -25.36 -8.45
CA PRO A 233 -27.45 -26.62 -8.40
C PRO A 233 -26.86 -27.51 -7.29
N PRO A 234 -27.70 -28.22 -6.51
CA PRO A 234 -27.21 -29.18 -5.55
C PRO A 234 -26.49 -30.30 -6.30
N ARG A 235 -25.18 -30.47 -6.05
CA ARG A 235 -24.50 -31.67 -6.54
C ARG A 235 -24.90 -32.85 -5.65
N PRO A 236 -25.32 -33.98 -6.22
CA PRO A 236 -25.39 -35.24 -5.49
C PRO A 236 -24.07 -35.45 -4.75
N PRO A 237 -24.08 -35.89 -3.48
CA PRO A 237 -22.85 -36.22 -2.74
C PRO A 237 -21.94 -37.17 -3.51
N GLU A 238 -22.54 -38.04 -4.34
CA GLU A 238 -21.84 -38.98 -5.21
C GLU A 238 -20.99 -38.27 -6.29
N ASP A 239 -21.45 -37.17 -6.90
CA ASP A 239 -20.73 -36.49 -8.00
C ASP A 239 -19.42 -35.84 -7.54
N ARG A 240 -19.42 -35.25 -6.34
CA ARG A 240 -18.20 -34.70 -5.73
C ARG A 240 -17.20 -35.81 -5.39
N LEU A 241 -17.68 -36.92 -4.85
CA LEU A 241 -16.86 -38.08 -4.50
C LEU A 241 -16.29 -38.75 -5.75
N MET A 242 -17.09 -38.89 -6.81
CA MET A 242 -16.64 -39.38 -8.13
C MET A 242 -15.55 -38.49 -8.70
N THR A 243 -15.70 -37.16 -8.64
CA THR A 243 -14.68 -36.21 -9.11
C THR A 243 -13.37 -36.31 -8.30
N LEU A 244 -13.47 -36.45 -6.98
CA LEU A 244 -12.29 -36.61 -6.10
C LEU A 244 -11.57 -37.94 -6.35
N ILE A 245 -12.31 -39.04 -6.46
CA ILE A 245 -11.77 -40.38 -6.73
C ILE A 245 -11.14 -40.43 -8.13
N ALA A 246 -11.81 -39.86 -9.13
CA ALA A 246 -11.30 -39.71 -10.49
C ALA A 246 -9.98 -38.92 -10.52
N GLY A 247 -9.90 -37.82 -9.77
CA GLY A 247 -8.67 -37.02 -9.66
C GLY A 247 -7.52 -37.78 -9.00
N MET A 248 -7.78 -38.56 -7.95
CA MET A 248 -6.76 -39.40 -7.30
C MET A 248 -6.27 -40.51 -8.22
N TYR A 249 -7.18 -41.20 -8.92
CA TYR A 249 -6.82 -42.24 -9.88
C TYR A 249 -6.06 -41.68 -11.09
N SER A 250 -6.49 -40.53 -11.63
CA SER A 250 -5.81 -39.91 -12.79
C SER A 250 -4.41 -39.38 -12.44
N SER A 251 -4.12 -39.10 -11.17
CA SER A 251 -2.79 -38.68 -10.72
C SER A 251 -1.78 -39.83 -10.59
N ASN A 252 -2.27 -41.06 -10.44
CA ASN A 252 -1.48 -42.27 -10.38
C ASN A 252 -2.37 -43.47 -10.74
N THR A 253 -2.27 -43.94 -11.99
CA THR A 253 -3.14 -45.02 -12.51
C THR A 253 -2.84 -46.39 -11.89
N GLU A 254 -1.70 -46.56 -11.21
CA GLU A 254 -1.35 -47.79 -10.49
C GLU A 254 -1.90 -47.83 -9.04
N ILE A 255 -2.52 -46.74 -8.55
CA ILE A 255 -3.04 -46.70 -7.18
C ILE A 255 -4.15 -47.73 -6.97
N THR A 256 -4.04 -48.51 -5.90
CA THR A 256 -5.06 -49.51 -5.59
C THR A 256 -6.31 -48.85 -5.00
N VAL A 257 -7.47 -49.46 -5.24
CA VAL A 257 -8.75 -49.00 -4.69
C VAL A 257 -8.74 -48.93 -3.14
N ARG A 258 -7.93 -49.78 -2.49
CA ARG A 258 -7.73 -49.76 -1.02
C ARG A 258 -6.95 -48.53 -0.57
N GLU A 259 -5.96 -48.09 -1.34
CA GLU A 259 -5.18 -46.89 -1.04
C GLU A 259 -6.01 -45.63 -1.23
N ILE A 260 -6.83 -45.55 -2.30
CA ILE A 260 -7.80 -44.46 -2.48
C ILE A 260 -8.75 -44.39 -1.27
N ALA A 261 -9.26 -45.53 -0.80
CA ALA A 261 -10.13 -45.59 0.39
C ALA A 261 -9.44 -45.02 1.64
N ASN A 262 -8.21 -45.46 1.93
CA ASN A 262 -7.42 -44.96 3.06
C ASN A 262 -7.12 -43.46 2.94
N GLN A 263 -6.91 -42.96 1.73
CA GLN A 263 -6.65 -41.54 1.46
C GLN A 263 -7.90 -40.69 1.68
N LEU A 264 -9.08 -41.17 1.28
CA LEU A 264 -10.36 -40.51 1.57
C LEU A 264 -10.65 -40.44 3.07
N GLU A 265 -10.32 -41.49 3.82
CA GLU A 265 -10.43 -41.49 5.29
C GLU A 265 -9.48 -40.46 5.93
N ARG A 266 -8.23 -40.37 5.47
CA ARG A 266 -7.27 -39.35 5.94
C ARG A 266 -7.73 -37.92 5.65
N LEU A 267 -8.41 -37.72 4.53
CA LEU A 267 -9.03 -36.43 4.15
C LEU A 267 -10.35 -36.16 4.89
N HIS A 268 -10.78 -37.06 5.78
CA HIS A 268 -12.03 -36.97 6.54
C HIS A 268 -13.28 -36.86 5.65
N GLU A 269 -13.23 -37.39 4.42
CA GLU A 269 -14.38 -37.42 3.51
C GLU A 269 -15.34 -38.55 3.91
N ARG A 270 -16.64 -38.24 3.93
CA ARG A 270 -17.68 -39.23 4.28
C ARG A 270 -18.09 -40.06 3.07
N THR A 271 -18.47 -41.31 3.30
CA THR A 271 -19.04 -42.17 2.26
C THR A 271 -20.36 -41.61 1.73
N PRO A 272 -20.84 -42.04 0.55
CA PRO A 272 -22.15 -41.62 0.03
C PRO A 272 -23.32 -41.85 1.00
N ARG A 273 -23.20 -42.83 1.89
CA ARG A 273 -24.18 -43.16 2.95
C ARG A 273 -23.89 -42.46 4.30
N GLY A 274 -22.93 -41.54 4.34
CA GLY A 274 -22.62 -40.72 5.50
C GLY A 274 -21.68 -41.36 6.55
N GLY A 275 -21.12 -42.53 6.27
CA GLY A 275 -20.15 -43.22 7.13
C GLY A 275 -18.74 -42.64 7.03
N ILE A 276 -17.90 -42.93 8.03
CA ILE A 276 -16.51 -42.43 8.10
C ILE A 276 -15.51 -43.45 7.53
N LYS A 277 -15.88 -44.74 7.52
CA LYS A 277 -15.05 -45.83 6.98
C LYS A 277 -15.39 -46.11 5.52
N TRP A 278 -14.38 -46.19 4.66
CA TRP A 278 -14.51 -46.46 3.24
C TRP A 278 -14.26 -47.93 2.92
N SER A 279 -15.25 -48.60 2.32
CA SER A 279 -15.04 -49.94 1.79
C SER A 279 -14.40 -49.87 0.40
N PRO A 280 -13.46 -50.77 0.07
CA PRO A 280 -12.86 -50.82 -1.27
C PRO A 280 -13.91 -51.00 -2.37
N SER A 281 -14.96 -51.78 -2.11
CA SER A 281 -16.06 -51.97 -3.06
C SER A 281 -16.85 -50.68 -3.34
N SER A 282 -16.99 -49.79 -2.34
CA SER A 282 -17.66 -48.49 -2.53
C SER A 282 -16.82 -47.54 -3.36
N VAL A 283 -15.50 -47.53 -3.17
CA VAL A 283 -14.58 -46.72 -3.98
C VAL A 283 -14.53 -47.23 -5.42
N LYS A 284 -14.47 -48.56 -5.61
CA LYS A 284 -14.52 -49.19 -6.94
C LYS A 284 -15.79 -48.79 -7.70
N ASN A 285 -16.96 -48.88 -7.06
CA ASN A 285 -18.24 -48.54 -7.68
C ASN A 285 -18.30 -47.06 -8.11
N LEU A 286 -17.77 -46.14 -7.29
CA LEU A 286 -17.69 -44.72 -7.66
C LEU A 286 -16.67 -44.46 -8.76
N LEU A 287 -15.54 -45.17 -8.78
CA LEU A 287 -14.54 -45.08 -9.85
C LEU A 287 -15.10 -45.62 -11.17
N ASP A 288 -15.80 -46.75 -11.16
CA ASP A 288 -16.45 -47.35 -12.34
C ASP A 288 -17.54 -46.42 -12.90
N ARG A 289 -18.33 -45.79 -12.01
CA ARG A 289 -19.29 -44.76 -12.42
C ARG A 289 -18.62 -43.50 -12.97
N ALA A 290 -17.50 -43.08 -12.39
CA ALA A 290 -16.72 -41.96 -12.91
C ALA A 290 -16.15 -42.26 -14.31
N LYS A 291 -15.63 -43.48 -14.54
CA LYS A 291 -15.22 -43.95 -15.88
C LYS A 291 -16.39 -43.93 -16.87
N LYS A 292 -17.57 -44.41 -16.46
CA LYS A 292 -18.78 -44.44 -17.31
C LYS A 292 -19.30 -43.06 -17.73
N ILE A 293 -19.06 -42.04 -16.91
CA ILE A 293 -19.44 -40.64 -17.17
C ILE A 293 -18.31 -39.87 -17.88
N GLY A 294 -17.17 -40.52 -18.16
CA GLY A 294 -16.04 -39.93 -18.88
C GLY A 294 -15.19 -38.97 -18.03
N LEU A 295 -15.21 -39.12 -16.70
CA LEU A 295 -14.37 -38.33 -15.77
C LEU A 295 -12.94 -38.85 -15.64
N VAL A 296 -12.68 -40.06 -16.16
CA VAL A 296 -11.38 -40.73 -16.22
C VAL A 296 -11.33 -41.40 -17.59
N ASP A 297 -10.23 -41.25 -18.33
CA ASP A 297 -10.05 -41.99 -19.58
C ASP A 297 -10.09 -43.49 -19.27
N ALA A 298 -10.97 -44.22 -19.94
CA ALA A 298 -10.95 -45.67 -19.88
C ALA A 298 -9.61 -46.13 -20.46
N ASP A 299 -8.77 -46.73 -19.63
CA ASP A 299 -7.44 -47.22 -20.00
C ASP A 299 -7.50 -47.92 -21.38
N GLY A 300 -6.63 -47.49 -22.29
CA GLY A 300 -6.74 -47.74 -23.73
C GLY A 300 -6.76 -49.22 -24.13
N GLU A 301 -7.77 -49.54 -24.93
CA GLU A 301 -7.66 -50.24 -26.22
C GLU A 301 -8.30 -49.36 -27.30
#